data_AF-W1XP75-F1
#
_entry.id   AF-W1XP75-F1
#
_cell.length_a   1.000
_cell.length_b   1.000
_cell.length_c   1.000
_cell.angle_alpha   90.00
_cell.angle_beta   90.00
_cell.angle_gamma   90.00
#
_symmetry.space_group_name_H-M   'P 1'
#
loop_
_entity.id
_entity.type
_entity.pdbx_description
1 polymer ?
#
loop_
_entity_poly.entity_id
_entity_poly.type
_entity_poly.pdbx_seq_one_letter_code
_entity_poly.pdbx_strand_id
1 'polypeptide(L)' 'TASGDASLRLIMGKRVQPINTALIPNWKTLDPRVVKGDWFNVGGKVYGTPYQWGPNLLMYNTKTFPTPPDSWQVVF' A
#
# COMPACT_ATOMS: atom_id res chain seq x y z
N THR A 1 1.62 -1.05 -2.96
CA THR A 1 0.30 -0.66 -3.51
C THR A 1 -0.56 -0.16 -2.35
N ALA A 2 -1.23 0.98 -2.48
CA ALA A 2 -2.25 1.39 -1.50
C ALA A 2 -3.59 0.76 -1.91
N SER A 3 -4.06 -0.22 -1.13
CA SER A 3 -5.37 -0.91 -1.06
C SER A 3 -6.36 -0.92 -2.24
N GLY A 4 -5.91 -0.77 -3.49
CA GLY A 4 -6.77 -0.79 -4.69
C GLY A 4 -6.85 0.57 -5.41
N ASP A 5 -5.69 1.15 -5.76
CA ASP A 5 -5.54 2.40 -6.53
C ASP A 5 -6.23 3.65 -5.96
N ALA A 6 -6.80 3.58 -4.75
CA ALA A 6 -7.50 4.69 -4.13
C ALA A 6 -6.63 5.95 -4.03
N SER A 7 -5.33 5.81 -3.76
CA SER A 7 -4.41 6.93 -3.63
C SER A 7 -4.31 7.75 -4.92
N LEU A 8 -4.14 7.12 -6.08
CA LEU A 8 -4.07 7.85 -7.36
C LEU A 8 -5.41 8.46 -7.73
N ARG A 9 -6.53 7.76 -7.49
CA ARG A 9 -7.87 8.32 -7.72
C ARG A 9 -8.14 9.57 -6.89
N LEU A 10 -7.70 9.59 -5.63
CA LEU A 10 -7.82 10.77 -4.76
C LEU A 10 -6.93 11.93 -5.24
N ILE A 11 -5.69 11.65 -5.66
CA ILE A 11 -4.75 12.65 -6.18
C ILE A 11 -5.30 13.28 -7.47
N MET A 12 -5.66 12.46 -8.46
CA MET A 12 -6.20 12.93 -9.75
C MET A 12 -7.55 13.62 -9.57
N GLY A 13 -8.35 13.16 -8.62
CA GLY A 13 -9.60 13.79 -8.22
C GLY A 13 -9.45 15.11 -7.47
N LYS A 14 -8.22 15.51 -7.08
CA LYS A 14 -7.95 16.68 -6.21
C LYS A 14 -8.65 16.61 -4.85
N ARG A 15 -8.74 15.41 -4.26
CA ARG A 15 -9.38 15.19 -2.94
C ARG A 15 -8.38 15.23 -1.79
N VAL A 16 -7.08 15.32 -2.10
CA VAL A 16 -5.99 15.42 -1.13
C VAL A 16 -4.98 16.47 -1.58
N GLN A 17 -4.35 17.12 -0.60
CA GLN A 17 -3.29 18.10 -0.84
C GLN A 17 -1.90 17.45 -0.76
N PRO A 18 -0.88 18.03 -1.40
CA PRO A 18 0.50 17.63 -1.16
C PRO A 18 0.95 18.01 0.26
N ILE A 19 1.94 17.29 0.78
CA ILE A 19 2.57 17.53 2.08
C ILE A 19 4.03 17.97 1.91
N ASN A 20 4.52 18.77 2.87
CA ASN A 20 5.94 19.12 2.96
C ASN A 20 6.65 18.12 3.90
N THR A 21 7.49 17.25 3.34
CA THR A 21 8.20 16.21 4.09
C THR A 21 9.23 16.76 5.08
N ALA A 22 9.71 18.00 4.88
CA ALA A 22 10.62 18.66 5.83
C ALA A 22 9.96 18.95 7.18
N LEU A 23 8.61 19.01 7.23
CA LEU A 23 7.85 19.17 8.47
C LEU A 23 7.61 17.85 9.21
N ILE A 24 8.10 16.71 8.68
CA ILE A 24 7.91 15.37 9.25
C ILE A 24 9.31 14.82 9.62
N PRO A 25 9.79 15.02 10.87
CA PRO A 25 11.16 14.68 11.26
C PRO A 25 11.54 13.21 11.03
N ASN A 26 10.55 12.31 11.12
CA ASN A 26 10.73 10.87 10.93
C ASN A 26 10.68 10.44 9.45
N TRP A 27 10.52 11.36 8.49
CA TRP A 27 10.52 11.01 7.06
C TRP A 27 11.78 10.25 6.65
N LYS A 28 12.92 10.61 7.24
CA LYS A 28 14.23 9.99 7.01
C LYS A 28 14.31 8.51 7.44
N THR A 29 13.37 8.01 8.22
CA THR A 29 13.37 6.62 8.72
C THR A 29 12.52 5.70 7.85
N LEU A 30 11.89 6.21 6.78
CA LEU A 30 11.09 5.40 5.87
C LEU A 30 11.97 4.44 5.06
N ASP A 31 11.45 3.23 4.85
CA ASP A 31 12.11 2.21 4.04
C ASP A 31 12.31 2.71 2.58
N PRO A 32 13.52 2.57 2.01
CA PRO A 32 13.80 2.99 0.63
C PRO A 32 12.85 2.42 -0.43
N ARG A 33 12.27 1.23 -0.19
CA ARG A 33 11.33 0.57 -1.09
C ARG A 33 9.99 1.29 -1.20
N VAL A 34 9.62 2.11 -0.21
CA VAL A 34 8.30 2.76 -0.15
C VAL A 34 8.36 4.27 -0.21
N VAL A 35 9.46 4.91 0.22
CA VAL A 35 9.54 6.37 0.37
C VAL A 35 9.31 7.14 -0.94
N LYS A 36 9.63 6.54 -2.09
CA LYS A 36 9.43 7.11 -3.44
C LYS A 36 8.38 6.37 -4.27
N GLY A 37 7.43 5.68 -3.63
CA GLY A 37 6.41 4.93 -4.35
C GLY A 37 5.51 5.81 -5.24
N ASP A 38 5.35 5.42 -6.51
CA ASP A 38 4.56 6.16 -7.50
C ASP A 38 3.07 6.27 -7.16
N TRP A 39 2.58 5.44 -6.23
CA TRP A 39 1.19 5.47 -5.77
C TRP A 39 0.86 6.69 -4.89
N PHE A 40 1.85 7.46 -4.44
CA PHE A 40 1.64 8.72 -3.68
C PHE A 40 2.66 9.83 -3.98
N ASN A 41 3.67 9.56 -4.81
CA ASN A 41 4.58 10.56 -5.37
C ASN A 41 4.17 10.83 -6.82
N VAL A 42 3.56 11.99 -7.09
CA VAL A 42 3.00 12.31 -8.42
C VAL A 42 3.41 13.72 -8.83
N GLY A 43 4.01 13.87 -10.01
CA GLY A 43 4.41 15.17 -10.54
C GLY A 43 5.37 15.94 -9.63
N GLY A 44 6.32 15.23 -8.99
CA GLY A 44 7.29 15.82 -8.06
C GLY A 44 6.73 16.21 -6.69
N LYS A 45 5.47 15.87 -6.39
CA LYS A 45 4.82 16.16 -5.10
C LYS A 45 4.53 14.88 -4.32
N VAL A 46 4.64 14.98 -3.00
CA VAL A 46 4.32 13.90 -2.04
C VAL A 46 2.92 14.12 -1.49
N TYR A 47 2.05 13.12 -1.54
CA TYR A 47 0.63 13.24 -1.15
C TYR A 47 0.23 12.49 0.14
N GLY A 48 1.20 11.98 0.89
CA GLY A 48 0.95 11.32 2.18
C GLY A 48 2.19 10.64 2.74
N THR A 49 2.05 10.10 3.95
CA THR A 49 3.11 9.35 4.64
C THR A 49 2.80 7.85 4.56
N PRO A 50 3.75 6.99 4.13
CA PRO A 50 3.56 5.54 4.14
C PRO A 50 3.20 5.03 5.54
N TYR A 51 2.23 4.11 5.62
CA TYR A 51 1.76 3.58 6.91
C TYR A 51 2.15 2.10 7.08
N GLN A 52 1.56 1.22 6.28
CA GLN A 52 1.80 -0.22 6.29
C GLN A 52 1.69 -0.79 4.87
N TRP A 53 2.19 -2.00 4.68
CA TRP A 53 2.04 -2.78 3.45
C TRP A 53 1.91 -4.26 3.80
N GLY A 54 1.23 -5.04 2.96
CA GLY A 54 1.04 -6.46 3.19
C GLY A 54 0.27 -7.11 2.04
N PRO A 55 0.31 -8.45 1.95
CA PRO A 55 -0.42 -9.20 0.94
C PRO A 55 -1.89 -9.41 1.33
N ASN A 56 -2.73 -9.71 0.34
CA ASN A 56 -4.00 -10.40 0.55
C ASN A 56 -3.71 -11.91 0.46
N LEU A 57 -4.01 -12.64 1.54
CA LEU A 57 -3.69 -14.07 1.66
C LEU A 57 -4.95 -14.94 1.55
N LEU A 58 -4.75 -16.22 1.26
CA LEU A 58 -5.77 -17.25 1.42
C LEU A 58 -5.90 -17.64 2.89
N MET A 59 -6.99 -17.22 3.53
CA MET A 59 -7.34 -17.71 4.86
C MET A 59 -8.16 -18.99 4.73
N TYR A 60 -7.78 -20.05 5.47
CA TYR A 60 -8.42 -21.37 5.37
C TYR A 60 -8.60 -22.02 6.74
N ASN A 61 -9.55 -22.96 6.85
CA ASN A 61 -9.73 -23.77 8.05
C ASN A 61 -8.88 -25.04 7.95
N THR A 62 -7.94 -25.21 8.88
CA THR A 62 -6.99 -26.35 8.90
C THR A 62 -7.67 -27.70 9.19
N LYS A 63 -8.89 -27.72 9.72
CA LYS A 63 -9.68 -28.96 9.86
C LYS A 63 -10.22 -29.44 8.52
N THR A 64 -10.53 -28.52 7.61
CA THR A 64 -11.00 -28.82 6.26
C THR A 64 -9.83 -29.06 5.30
N PHE A 65 -8.72 -28.33 5.50
CA PHE A 65 -7.47 -28.52 4.77
C PHE A 65 -6.34 -28.93 5.75
N PRO A 66 -6.21 -30.23 6.06
CA PRO A 66 -5.13 -30.72 6.90
C PRO A 66 -3.74 -30.46 6.29
N THR A 67 -3.66 -30.45 4.95
CA THR A 67 -2.50 -29.97 4.18
C THR A 67 -2.80 -28.56 3.67
N PRO A 68 -1.91 -27.58 3.87
CA PRO A 68 -2.12 -26.21 3.39
C PRO A 68 -2.37 -26.18 1.87
N PRO A 69 -3.44 -25.52 1.40
CA PRO A 69 -3.59 -25.27 -0.03
C PRO A 69 -2.49 -24.30 -0.50
N ASP A 70 -1.89 -24.60 -1.65
CA ASP A 70 -0.80 -23.83 -2.25
C ASP A 70 -1.20 -23.15 -3.58
N SER A 71 -2.47 -23.26 -3.97
CA SER A 71 -3.01 -22.74 -5.23
C SER A 71 -4.33 -21.99 -5.02
N TRP A 72 -4.54 -20.93 -5.79
CA TRP A 72 -5.78 -20.15 -5.83
C TRP A 72 -6.97 -20.92 -6.42
N GLN A 73 -6.76 -22.11 -7.00
CA GLN A 73 -7.82 -22.96 -7.57
C GLN A 73 -8.91 -23.40 -6.56
N VAL A 74 -8.68 -23.21 -5.26
CA VAL A 74 -9.67 -23.53 -4.23
C VAL A 74 -10.74 -22.43 -4.08
N VAL A 75 -10.56 -21.28 -4.73
CA VAL A 75 -11.51 -20.15 -4.74
C VAL A 75 -11.82 -19.61 -6.15
N PHE A 76 -11.18 -20.13 -7.20
CA PHE A 76 -11.43 -19.82 -8.62
C PHE A 76 -11.40 -21.10 -9.45
#